data_AF-A0A258LSF2-F1
#
_entry.id   AF-A0A258LSF2-F1
#
_cell.length_a   1.000
_cell.length_b   1.000
_cell.length_c   1.000
_cell.angle_alpha   90.00
_cell.angle_beta   90.00
_cell.angle_gamma   90.00
#
_symmetry.space_group_name_H-M   'P 1'
#
loop_
_entity.id
_entity.type
_entity.pdbx_description
1 polymer ?
#
loop_
_entity_poly.entity_id
_entity_poly.type
_entity_poly.pdbx_seq_one_letter_code
_entity_poly.pdbx_strand_id
1 'polypeptide(L)' 'MSPSGNGPLRVGIGGPVGSGKTALMEALCKTFRTRYDICAITNDIYTKEDARLLTVAGALEPERILGVE' A
#
# COMPACT_ATOMS: atom_id res chain seq x y z
N MET A 1 -20.56 4.42 1.98
CA MET A 1 -19.71 5.59 1.67
C MET A 1 -20.16 6.07 0.30
N SER A 2 -20.66 7.30 0.17
CA SER A 2 -21.08 7.82 -1.13
C SER A 2 -19.84 8.00 -2.02
N PRO A 3 -19.83 7.54 -3.28
CA PRO A 3 -18.66 7.65 -4.14
C PRO A 3 -18.32 9.12 -4.36
N SER A 4 -17.04 9.46 -4.26
CA SER A 4 -16.57 10.80 -4.60
C SER A 4 -16.74 11.03 -6.10
N GLY A 5 -17.13 12.24 -6.51
CA GLY A 5 -17.21 12.60 -7.94
C GLY A 5 -15.86 12.55 -8.67
N ASN A 6 -14.76 12.40 -7.92
CA ASN A 6 -13.38 12.37 -8.44
C ASN A 6 -12.77 10.95 -8.42
N GLY A 7 -13.57 9.92 -8.13
CA GLY A 7 -13.11 8.53 -8.01
C GLY A 7 -12.41 8.23 -6.67
N PRO A 8 -11.69 7.10 -6.55
CA PRO A 8 -10.99 6.73 -5.33
C PRO A 8 -9.79 7.66 -5.07
N LEU A 9 -9.53 7.96 -3.79
CA LEU A 9 -8.33 8.66 -3.37
C LEU A 9 -7.10 7.81 -3.69
N ARG A 10 -6.09 8.40 -4.33
CA ARG A 10 -4.80 7.77 -4.62
C ARG A 10 -3.70 8.55 -3.93
N VAL A 11 -2.83 7.86 -3.20
CA VAL A 11 -1.73 8.48 -2.45
C VAL A 11 -0.43 7.81 -2.88
N GLY A 12 0.51 8.59 -3.42
CA GLY A 12 1.85 8.12 -3.77
C GLY A 12 2.84 8.37 -2.63
N ILE A 13 3.74 7.41 -2.38
CA ILE A 13 4.82 7.53 -1.39
C ILE A 13 6.16 7.55 -2.14
N GLY A 14 6.81 8.71 -2.18
CA GLY A 14 8.10 8.92 -2.85
C GLY A 14 9.23 9.21 -1.86
N GLY A 15 10.47 8.89 -2.25
CA GLY A 15 11.66 9.09 -1.42
C GLY A 15 12.86 8.24 -1.86
N PRO A 16 14.09 8.59 -1.44
CA PRO A 16 15.30 7.84 -1.79
C PRO A 16 15.27 6.40 -1.24
N VAL A 17 16.18 5.55 -1.72
CA VAL A 17 16.35 4.19 -1.19
C VAL A 17 16.72 4.27 0.30
N GLY A 18 16.08 3.43 1.12
CA GLY A 18 16.31 3.41 2.58
C GLY A 18 15.54 4.47 3.39
N SER A 19 14.74 5.35 2.76
CA SER A 19 13.98 6.39 3.48
C SER A 19 12.74 5.89 4.24
N GLY A 20 12.48 4.58 4.25
CA GLY A 20 11.35 3.98 4.95
C GLY A 20 10.01 4.04 4.23
N LYS A 21 9.98 4.17 2.89
CA LYS A 21 8.73 4.21 2.09
C LYS A 21 7.81 3.01 2.38
N THR A 22 8.33 1.79 2.30
CA THR A 22 7.59 0.55 2.55
C THR A 22 7.10 0.48 4.00
N ALA A 23 7.90 0.92 4.96
CA ALA A 23 7.51 0.97 6.37
C ALA A 23 6.38 1.98 6.63
N LEU A 24 6.41 3.15 5.98
CA LEU A 24 5.31 4.12 6.03
C LEU A 24 4.04 3.53 5.43
N MET A 25 4.16 2.87 4.27
CA MET A 25 3.04 2.21 3.60
C MET A 25 2.38 1.17 4.52
N GLU A 26 3.17 0.32 5.16
CA GLU A 26 2.71 -0.67 6.14
C GLU A 26 1.94 -0.01 7.29
N ALA A 27 2.51 1.03 7.91
CA ALA A 27 1.90 1.73 9.03
C ALA A 27 0.56 2.38 8.65
N LEU A 28 0.48 2.99 7.46
CA LEU A 28 -0.76 3.56 6.94
C LEU A 28 -1.82 2.48 6.70
N CYS A 29 -1.44 1.36 6.06
CA CYS A 29 -2.35 0.24 5.84
C CYS A 29 -2.91 -0.31 7.15
N LYS A 30 -2.05 -0.60 8.14
CA LYS A 30 -2.48 -1.10 9.46
C LYS A 30 -3.42 -0.15 10.19
N THR A 31 -3.15 1.15 10.08
CA THR A 31 -3.96 2.20 10.73
C THR A 31 -5.33 2.36 10.06
N PHE A 32 -5.38 2.28 8.73
CA PHE A 32 -6.57 2.66 7.96
C PHE A 32 -7.46 1.50 7.54
N ARG A 33 -6.95 0.26 7.50
CA ARG A 33 -7.70 -0.92 7.02
C ARG A 33 -9.00 -1.21 7.76
N THR A 34 -9.16 -0.73 9.00
CA THR A 34 -10.38 -0.93 9.80
C THR A 34 -11.48 0.11 9.50
N ARG A 35 -11.10 1.24 8.89
CA ARG A 35 -12.00 2.38 8.63
C ARG A 35 -12.30 2.58 7.15
N TYR A 36 -11.36 2.21 6.28
CA TYR A 36 -11.43 2.48 4.85
C TYR A 36 -11.22 1.20 4.04
N ASP A 37 -11.90 1.14 2.91
CA ASP A 37 -11.66 0.11 1.88
C ASP A 37 -10.44 0.52 1.06
N ILE A 38 -9.30 -0.13 1.33
CA ILE A 38 -7.98 0.25 0.77
C ILE A 38 -7.25 -0.93 0.15
N CYS A 39 -6.37 -0.61 -0.80
CA CYS A 39 -5.41 -1.53 -1.40
C CYS A 39 -4.02 -0.89 -1.44
N ALA A 40 -2.99 -1.74 -1.50
CA ALA A 40 -1.60 -1.38 -1.63
C ALA A 40 -1.13 -1.71 -3.04
N ILE A 41 -0.57 -0.73 -3.75
CA ILE A 41 0.05 -0.93 -5.07
C ILE A 41 1.53 -0.54 -4.95
N THR A 42 2.43 -1.47 -5.24
CA THR A 42 3.88 -1.21 -5.29
C THR A 42 4.39 -1.31 -6.73
N ASN A 43 5.25 -0.38 -7.12
CA ASN A 43 5.93 -0.30 -8.41
C ASN A 43 7.45 -0.10 -8.23
N ASP A 44 8.00 -0.55 -7.10
CA ASP A 44 9.45 -0.44 -6.84
C ASP A 44 10.22 -1.46 -7.69
N ILE A 45 11.54 -1.27 -7.88
CA ILE A 45 12.40 -2.16 -8.67
C ILE A 45 12.47 -3.60 -8.11
N TYR A 46 12.02 -3.79 -6.87
CA TYR A 46 11.91 -5.08 -6.17
C TYR A 46 10.43 -5.49 -5.95
N THR A 47 9.56 -5.20 -6.92
CA THR A 47 8.09 -5.34 -6.90
C THR A 47 7.53 -6.51 -6.07
N LYS A 48 8.07 -7.73 -6.26
CA LYS A 48 7.59 -8.94 -5.57
C LYS A 48 8.00 -9.00 -4.10
N GLU A 49 9.16 -8.45 -3.75
CA GLU A 49 9.66 -8.46 -2.38
C GLU A 49 8.88 -7.47 -1.52
N ASP A 50 8.60 -6.26 -2.01
CA ASP A 50 7.78 -5.30 -1.26
C ASP A 50 6.35 -5.81 -1.02
N ALA A 51 5.73 -6.41 -2.03
CA ALA A 51 4.43 -7.04 -1.88
C ALA A 51 4.46 -8.18 -0.83
N ARG A 52 5.53 -9.00 -0.85
CA ARG A 52 5.75 -10.05 0.15
C ARG A 52 5.96 -9.47 1.55
N LEU A 53 6.76 -8.43 1.69
CA LEU A 53 7.02 -7.76 2.98
C LEU A 53 5.73 -7.24 3.59
N LEU A 54 4.89 -6.55 2.80
CA LEU A 54 3.59 -6.05 3.25
C LEU A 54 2.65 -7.18 3.65
N THR A 55 2.65 -8.29 2.89
CA THR A 55 1.82 -9.47 3.19
C THR A 55 2.26 -10.14 4.50
N VAL A 56 3.56 -10.41 4.66
CA VAL A 56 4.13 -11.02 5.87
C VAL A 56 3.95 -10.13 7.09
N ALA A 57 4.09 -8.81 6.93
CA ALA A 57 3.85 -7.84 8.00
C ALA A 57 2.37 -7.75 8.41
N GLY A 58 1.46 -8.38 7.67
CA GLY A 58 0.02 -8.32 7.90
C GLY A 58 -0.53 -6.92 7.68
N ALA A 59 -0.02 -6.19 6.68
CA ALA A 59 -0.48 -4.83 6.37
C ALA A 59 -1.94 -4.85 5.88
N LEU A 60 -2.25 -5.73 4.93
CA LEU A 60 -3.57 -6.00 4.37
C LEU A 60 -3.69 -7.50 4.03
N GLU A 61 -4.89 -7.96 3.71
CA GLU A 61 -5.11 -9.28 3.10
C GLU A 61 -4.35 -9.37 1.76
N PRO A 62 -3.78 -10.54 1.39
CA PRO A 62 -2.94 -10.68 0.19
C PRO A 62 -3.62 -10.20 -1.09
N GLU A 63 -4.93 -10.40 -1.23
CA GLU A 63 -5.71 -10.02 -2.42
C GLU A 63 -5.82 -8.49 -2.59
N ARG A 64 -5.47 -7.73 -1.55
CA ARG A 64 -5.47 -6.26 -1.54
C ARG A 64 -4.08 -5.67 -1.76
N ILE A 65 -3.06 -6.49 -1.99
CA ILE A 65 -1.68 -6.08 -2.24
C ILE A 65 -1.30 -6.49 -3.67
N LEU A 66 -0.97 -5.51 -4.51
CA LEU A 66 -0.56 -5.74 -5.89
C LEU A 66 0.82 -5.14 -6.14
N GLY A 67 1.70 -5.96 -6.71
CA GLY A 67 2.92 -5.48 -7.35
C GLY A 67 2.69 -5.30 -8.85
N VAL A 68 3.03 -4.13 -9.39
CA VAL A 68 2.92 -3.81 -10.83
C VAL A 68 4.32 -3.58 -11.43
N GLU A 69 4.48 -3.92 -12.72
CA GLU A 69 5.67 -3.73 -13.57
C GLU A 69 5.38 -2.72 -14.69
#